data_AF-A0A3B9K103-F1
#
_entry.id   AF-A0A3B9K103-F1
#
_cell.length_a   1.000
_cell.length_b   1.000
_cell.length_c   1.000
_cell.angle_alpha   90.00
_cell.angle_beta   90.00
_cell.angle_gamma   90.00
#
_symmetry.space_group_name_H-M   'P 1'
#
loop_
_entity.id
_entity.type
_entity.pdbx_description
1 polymer ?
#
loop_
_entity_poly.entity_id
_entity_poly.type
_entity_poly.pdbx_seq_one_letter_code
_entity_poly.pdbx_strand_id
1 'polypeptide(L)'
;MTSPLEKIRVGIETNDMDLIRVAFEELTGEVTTSPKNPPTTEDSPMNKNDFSDFVASAQSSDPTTKSRVAKTMPVVGGDNTFTDEGTDSKDIETPQIALSPRNRPASVTVEILCHKCGKTEKVAQSLVQGEFHVCGKCARK
;
A
#
# COMPACT_ATOMS: atom_id res chain seq x y z
N MET A 1 28.04 -32.53 -35.86
CA MET A 1 27.09 -32.29 -34.76
C MET A 1 27.41 -30.90 -34.21
N THR A 2 26.65 -29.87 -34.57
CA THR A 2 26.86 -28.52 -34.02
C THR A 2 26.40 -28.48 -32.57
N SER A 3 27.16 -27.81 -31.70
CA SER A 3 26.83 -27.71 -30.29
C SER A 3 25.52 -26.92 -30.10
N PRO A 4 24.65 -27.25 -29.13
CA PRO A 4 23.46 -26.44 -28.81
C PRO A 4 23.80 -24.97 -28.56
N LEU A 5 24.97 -24.68 -27.98
CA LEU A 5 25.45 -23.31 -27.75
C LEU A 5 25.77 -22.55 -29.06
N GLU A 6 26.26 -23.25 -30.08
CA GLU A 6 26.53 -22.65 -31.39
C GLU A 6 25.23 -22.31 -32.11
N LYS A 7 24.20 -23.16 -31.97
CA LYS A 7 22.86 -22.89 -32.51
C LYS A 7 22.24 -21.65 -31.86
N ILE A 8 22.35 -21.48 -30.54
CA ILE A 8 21.89 -20.27 -29.85
C ILE A 8 22.64 -19.03 -30.37
N ARG A 9 23.96 -19.12 -30.54
CA ARG A 9 24.77 -18.01 -31.06
C ARG A 9 24.34 -17.59 -32.47
N VAL A 10 24.17 -18.55 -33.37
CA VAL A 10 23.70 -18.28 -34.75
C VAL A 10 22.28 -17.72 -34.73
N GLY A 11 21.38 -18.25 -33.91
CA GLY A 11 20.02 -17.75 -33.78
C GLY A 11 19.94 -16.29 -33.30
N ILE A 12 20.85 -15.87 -32.41
CA ILE A 12 20.96 -14.46 -31.98
C ILE A 12 21.48 -13.58 -33.11
N GLU A 13 22.49 -14.04 -33.85
CA GLU A 13 23.05 -13.31 -34.99
C GLU A 13 22.05 -13.17 -36.15
N THR A 14 21.17 -14.15 -36.36
CA THR A 14 20.14 -14.13 -37.41
C THR A 14 18.75 -13.66 -36.92
N ASN A 15 18.60 -13.32 -35.64
CA ASN A 15 17.32 -13.00 -34.99
C ASN A 15 16.23 -14.07 -35.20
N ASP A 16 16.62 -15.35 -35.22
CA ASP A 16 15.69 -16.48 -35.37
C ASP A 16 15.38 -17.10 -34.00
N MET A 17 14.24 -16.72 -33.43
CA MET A 17 13.80 -17.16 -32.10
C MET A 17 13.42 -18.64 -32.05
N ASP A 18 13.03 -19.24 -33.18
CA ASP A 18 12.64 -20.65 -33.21
C ASP A 18 13.88 -21.54 -33.12
N LEU A 19 14.99 -21.11 -33.74
CA LEU A 19 16.28 -21.79 -33.64
C LEU A 19 16.86 -21.69 -32.21
N ILE A 20 16.66 -20.55 -31.53
CA ILE A 20 17.02 -20.36 -30.12
C ILE A 20 16.18 -21.27 -29.21
N ARG A 21 14.87 -21.36 -29.43
CA ARG A 21 13.97 -22.22 -28.63
C ARG A 21 14.37 -23.69 -28.72
N VAL A 22 14.58 -24.21 -29.92
CA VAL A 22 14.98 -25.62 -30.14
C VAL A 22 16.33 -25.90 -29.48
N ALA A 23 17.30 -25.00 -29.65
CA ALA A 23 18.62 -25.17 -29.05
C ALA A 23 18.62 -25.03 -27.53
N PHE A 24 17.73 -24.21 -26.97
CA PHE A 24 17.52 -24.09 -25.53
C PHE A 24 16.89 -25.36 -24.96
N GLU A 25 15.85 -25.89 -25.61
CA GLU A 25 15.20 -27.14 -25.21
C GLU A 25 16.18 -28.33 -25.24
N GLU A 26 17.03 -28.42 -26.28
CA GLU A 26 18.09 -29.44 -26.35
C GLU A 26 19.13 -29.31 -25.22
N LEU A 27 19.32 -28.11 -24.66
CA LEU A 27 20.30 -27.83 -23.62
C LEU A 27 19.75 -27.98 -22.20
N THR A 28 18.49 -27.60 -21.96
CA THR A 28 17.88 -27.52 -20.63
C THR A 28 16.76 -28.55 -20.40
N GLY A 29 16.19 -29.11 -21.47
CA GLY A 29 15.02 -30.00 -21.42
C GLY A 29 13.71 -29.29 -21.05
N GLU A 30 13.70 -27.96 -20.98
CA GLU A 30 12.55 -27.17 -20.58
C GLU A 30 11.89 -26.50 -21.80
N VAL A 31 10.60 -26.77 -22.01
CA VAL A 31 9.82 -26.18 -23.11
C VAL A 31 9.32 -24.80 -22.68
N THR A 32 9.95 -23.74 -23.18
CA THR A 32 9.48 -22.37 -22.94
C THR A 32 8.25 -22.08 -23.80
N THR A 33 7.05 -22.32 -23.28
CA THR A 33 5.83 -21.75 -23.89
C THR A 33 5.81 -20.25 -23.60
N SER A 34 6.01 -19.42 -24.62
CA SER A 34 5.82 -17.97 -24.46
C SER A 34 4.33 -17.71 -24.13
N PRO A 35 3.97 -17.07 -23.00
CA PRO A 35 2.61 -16.64 -22.78
C PRO A 35 2.27 -15.55 -23.80
N LYS A 36 1.30 -15.80 -24.68
CA LYS A 36 0.88 -14.87 -25.74
C LYS A 36 -0.03 -13.74 -25.21
N ASN A 37 -0.17 -13.57 -23.91
CA ASN A 37 -1.03 -12.55 -23.33
C ASN A 37 -0.22 -11.58 -22.47
N PRO A 38 -0.50 -10.25 -22.52
CA PRO A 38 -0.05 -9.35 -21.46
C PRO A 38 -0.56 -9.88 -20.10
N PRO A 39 0.06 -9.52 -18.97
CA PRO A 39 -0.43 -9.92 -17.66
C PRO A 39 -1.83 -9.32 -17.44
N THR A 40 -2.85 -10.05 -17.86
CA THR A 40 -4.18 -9.94 -17.29
C THR A 40 -4.00 -10.37 -15.85
N THR A 41 -4.30 -9.47 -14.91
CA THR A 41 -4.59 -9.82 -13.53
C THR A 41 -5.59 -10.97 -13.53
N GLU A 42 -5.09 -12.19 -13.45
CA GLU A 42 -5.88 -13.35 -13.11
C GLU A 42 -6.22 -13.18 -11.63
N ASP A 43 -7.36 -12.54 -11.38
CA ASP A 43 -8.13 -12.83 -10.19
C ASP A 43 -8.33 -14.34 -10.18
N SER A 44 -7.46 -15.04 -9.45
CA SER A 44 -7.79 -16.36 -8.91
C SER A 44 -9.21 -16.25 -8.34
N PRO A 45 -10.11 -17.21 -8.57
CA PRO A 45 -11.39 -17.19 -7.89
C PRO A 45 -11.09 -17.27 -6.39
N MET A 46 -11.04 -16.12 -5.72
CA MET A 46 -10.92 -16.06 -4.27
C MET A 46 -12.04 -16.93 -3.75
N ASN A 47 -11.66 -18.02 -3.09
CA ASN A 47 -12.58 -18.82 -2.33
C ASN A 47 -13.26 -17.87 -1.36
N LYS A 48 -14.56 -17.62 -1.53
CA LYS A 48 -15.32 -16.64 -0.71
C LYS A 48 -15.31 -17.00 0.78
N ASN A 49 -14.83 -18.21 1.12
CA ASN A 49 -14.65 -18.68 2.48
C ASN A 49 -13.34 -18.21 3.13
N ASP A 50 -12.35 -17.71 2.39
CA ASP A 50 -11.09 -17.25 2.99
C ASP A 50 -11.23 -15.85 3.62
N PHE A 51 -12.31 -15.12 3.28
CA PHE A 51 -12.60 -13.83 3.89
C PHE A 51 -13.19 -13.93 5.30
N SER A 52 -13.71 -15.11 5.70
CA SER A 52 -14.26 -15.30 7.05
C SER A 52 -13.20 -15.54 8.12
N ASP A 53 -11.97 -15.87 7.74
CA ASP A 53 -10.88 -16.09 8.71
C ASP A 53 -10.31 -14.77 9.26
N PHE A 54 -10.50 -13.65 8.53
CA PHE A 54 -10.09 -12.32 8.96
C PHE A 54 -11.20 -11.53 9.66
N VAL A 55 -12.44 -12.03 9.65
CA VAL A 55 -13.60 -11.36 10.23
C VAL A 55 -14.04 -12.12 11.48
N ALA A 56 -13.63 -11.60 12.65
CA ALA A 56 -14.13 -12.10 13.92
C ALA A 56 -15.67 -11.97 13.96
N SER A 57 -16.38 -13.10 14.03
CA SER A 57 -17.84 -13.12 14.10
C SER A 57 -18.32 -12.37 15.35
N ALA A 58 -19.03 -11.26 15.14
CA ALA A 58 -19.63 -10.47 16.21
C ALA A 58 -20.94 -11.07 16.75
N GLN A 59 -21.41 -12.19 16.18
CA GLN A 59 -22.67 -12.84 16.52
C GLN A 59 -22.42 -14.12 17.33
N SER A 60 -23.20 -14.32 18.39
CA SER A 60 -23.20 -15.57 19.15
C SER A 60 -23.76 -16.70 18.28
N SER A 61 -23.23 -17.91 18.44
CA SER A 61 -23.75 -19.11 17.77
C SER A 61 -25.17 -19.48 18.18
N ASP A 62 -25.64 -18.98 19.33
CA ASP A 62 -27.01 -19.16 19.81
C ASP A 62 -27.94 -18.03 19.34
N PRO A 63 -29.01 -18.34 18.57
CA PRO A 63 -29.94 -17.34 18.02
C PRO A 63 -30.93 -16.75 19.04
N THR A 64 -30.99 -17.31 20.25
CA THR A 64 -31.94 -16.92 21.30
C THR A 64 -31.44 -15.74 22.15
N THR A 65 -30.13 -15.52 22.22
CA THR A 65 -29.53 -14.38 22.91
C THR A 65 -29.08 -13.32 21.92
N LYS A 66 -29.89 -12.29 21.70
CA LYS A 66 -29.52 -11.09 20.90
C LYS A 66 -28.51 -10.19 21.63
N SER A 67 -27.47 -10.76 22.19
CA SER A 67 -26.40 -10.03 22.88
C SER A 67 -25.17 -10.00 21.97
N ARG A 68 -24.56 -8.82 21.80
CA ARG A 68 -23.23 -8.73 21.18
C ARG A 68 -22.25 -9.57 22.01
N VAL A 69 -21.42 -10.38 21.36
CA VAL A 69 -20.37 -11.19 22.02
C VAL A 69 -19.23 -10.32 22.54
N ALA A 70 -19.07 -9.11 22.01
CA ALA A 70 -18.04 -8.17 22.42
C ALA A 70 -18.22 -7.77 23.90
N LYS A 71 -17.29 -8.23 24.75
CA LYS A 71 -17.17 -7.75 26.13
C LYS A 71 -16.89 -6.24 26.10
N THR A 72 -17.62 -5.46 26.89
CA THR A 72 -17.42 -4.01 27.07
C THR A 72 -16.26 -3.67 28.00
N MET A 73 -15.42 -4.64 28.35
CA MET A 73 -14.30 -4.42 29.25
C MET A 73 -13.19 -3.64 28.53
N PRO A 74 -12.55 -2.66 29.19
CA PRO A 74 -11.41 -1.97 28.63
C PRO A 74 -10.27 -2.97 28.38
N VAL A 75 -9.68 -2.92 27.18
CA VAL A 75 -8.46 -3.66 26.88
C VAL A 75 -7.32 -2.94 27.59
N VAL A 76 -6.77 -3.57 28.63
CA VAL A 76 -5.56 -3.08 29.31
C VAL A 76 -4.37 -3.67 28.58
N GLY A 77 -3.67 -2.85 27.80
CA GLY A 77 -2.38 -3.22 27.24
C GLY A 77 -1.37 -3.39 28.37
N GLY A 78 -0.65 -4.51 28.40
CA GLY A 78 0.50 -4.68 29.29
C GLY A 78 1.64 -3.74 28.90
N ASP A 79 2.64 -3.63 29.77
CA ASP A 79 3.83 -2.83 29.50
C ASP A 79 4.56 -3.36 28.26
N ASN A 80 5.02 -2.45 27.39
CA ASN A 80 5.81 -2.82 26.23
C ASN A 80 7.18 -3.32 26.70
N THR A 81 7.43 -4.62 26.54
CA THR A 81 8.73 -5.24 26.85
C THR A 81 9.68 -5.26 25.66
N PHE A 82 9.26 -4.74 24.50
CA PHE A 82 10.10 -4.73 23.31
C PHE A 82 11.30 -3.80 23.53
N THR A 83 12.49 -4.38 23.47
CA THR A 83 13.76 -3.66 23.54
C THR A 83 14.40 -3.77 22.17
N ASP A 84 14.61 -2.64 21.50
CA ASP A 84 15.29 -2.60 20.20
C ASP A 84 16.78 -2.83 20.43
N GLU A 85 17.27 -4.01 20.06
CA GLU A 85 18.69 -4.38 20.18
C GLU A 85 19.56 -3.70 19.10
N GLY A 86 18.93 -2.98 18.15
CA GLY A 86 19.61 -2.16 17.15
C GLY A 86 20.54 -2.95 16.22
N THR A 87 20.44 -4.28 16.20
CA THR A 87 21.23 -5.20 15.36
C THR A 87 20.57 -5.49 14.02
N ASP A 88 19.24 -5.44 13.96
CA ASP A 88 18.45 -5.97 12.84
C ASP A 88 18.49 -5.09 11.58
N SER A 89 19.22 -3.97 11.60
CA SER A 89 19.28 -3.02 10.48
C SER A 89 20.69 -2.51 10.16
N LYS A 90 21.74 -3.10 10.76
CA LYS A 90 23.13 -2.64 10.55
C LYS A 90 23.77 -3.15 9.26
N ASP A 91 23.24 -4.24 8.69
CA ASP A 91 23.84 -4.90 7.52
C ASP A 91 23.41 -4.25 6.18
N ILE A 92 22.45 -3.32 6.22
CA ILE A 92 21.88 -2.70 5.03
C ILE A 92 22.35 -1.24 4.96
N GLU A 93 23.37 -0.99 4.15
CA GLU A 93 23.79 0.37 3.82
C GLU A 93 22.70 1.04 2.97
N THR A 94 22.01 2.01 3.55
CA THR A 94 21.01 2.78 2.81
C THR A 94 21.74 3.70 1.82
N PRO A 95 21.46 3.61 0.51
CA PRO A 95 22.13 4.47 -0.47
C PRO A 95 21.82 5.94 -0.19
N GLN A 96 22.83 6.81 -0.31
CA GLN A 96 22.64 8.25 -0.16
C GLN A 96 21.97 8.83 -1.41
N ILE A 97 20.64 8.81 -1.42
CA ILE A 97 19.84 9.41 -2.49
C ILE A 97 19.59 10.88 -2.13
N ALA A 98 19.85 11.79 -3.08
CA ALA A 98 19.46 13.18 -2.94
C ALA A 98 17.92 13.28 -2.90
N LEU A 99 17.39 13.78 -1.79
CA LEU A 99 15.96 14.02 -1.65
C LEU A 99 15.50 15.00 -2.73
N SER A 100 14.37 14.71 -3.36
CA SER A 100 13.77 15.65 -4.30
C SER A 100 13.39 16.95 -3.59
N PRO A 101 13.56 18.11 -4.23
CA PRO A 101 13.16 19.37 -3.65
C PRO A 101 11.64 19.39 -3.39
N ARG A 102 11.25 19.92 -2.24
CA ARG A 102 9.83 20.05 -1.87
C ARG A 102 9.18 21.16 -2.69
N ASN A 103 8.47 20.77 -3.76
CA ASN A 103 7.74 21.72 -4.62
C ASN A 103 6.42 22.24 -4.01
N ARG A 104 5.99 21.72 -2.86
CA ARG A 104 4.73 22.13 -2.23
C ARG A 104 4.90 23.49 -1.53
N PRO A 105 4.09 24.52 -1.84
CA PRO A 105 4.12 25.79 -1.12
C PRO A 105 3.72 25.60 0.35
N ALA A 106 4.25 26.47 1.21
CA ALA A 106 3.85 26.50 2.62
C ALA A 106 2.35 26.80 2.74
N SER A 107 1.69 26.23 3.76
CA SER A 107 0.30 26.54 4.04
C SER A 107 0.15 28.00 4.46
N VAL A 108 -0.68 28.76 3.74
CA VAL A 108 -0.98 30.15 4.06
C VAL A 108 -2.13 30.21 5.06
N THR A 109 -1.90 30.88 6.19
CA THR A 109 -2.93 31.19 7.18
C THR A 109 -3.27 32.68 7.14
N VAL A 110 -4.55 33.01 7.26
CA VAL A 110 -5.06 34.38 7.30
C VAL A 110 -5.63 34.65 8.70
N GLU A 111 -5.38 35.84 9.22
CA GLU A 111 -6.00 36.31 10.47
C GLU A 111 -7.37 36.92 10.16
N ILE A 112 -8.42 36.38 10.78
CA ILE A 112 -9.80 36.79 10.53
C ILE A 112 -10.49 37.09 11.85
N LEU A 113 -11.33 38.14 11.83
CA LEU A 113 -12.17 38.52 12.94
C LEU A 113 -13.49 37.74 12.93
N CYS A 114 -13.85 37.15 14.07
CA CYS A 114 -15.16 36.55 14.24
C CYS A 114 -16.26 37.62 14.30
N HIS A 115 -17.28 37.49 13.46
CA HIS A 115 -18.42 38.42 13.41
C HIS A 115 -19.22 38.50 14.73
N LYS A 116 -19.37 37.38 15.45
CA LYS A 116 -20.14 37.34 16.71
C LYS A 116 -19.41 37.91 17.94
N CYS A 117 -18.11 37.64 18.10
CA CYS A 117 -17.36 38.00 19.32
C CYS A 117 -16.17 38.94 19.10
N GLY A 118 -15.87 39.30 17.85
CA GLY A 118 -14.77 40.20 17.49
C GLY A 118 -13.36 39.67 17.74
N LYS A 119 -13.20 38.39 18.12
CA LYS A 119 -11.87 37.80 18.37
C LYS A 119 -11.18 37.43 17.05
N THR A 120 -9.87 37.65 16.99
CA THR A 120 -9.02 37.22 15.87
C THR A 120 -8.64 35.75 15.99
N GLU A 121 -8.77 35.01 14.90
CA GLU A 121 -8.32 33.61 14.80
C GLU A 121 -7.51 33.42 13.51
N LYS A 122 -6.51 32.52 13.57
CA LYS A 122 -5.70 32.12 12.42
C LYS A 122 -6.37 30.94 11.74
N VAL A 123 -6.83 31.14 10.51
CA VAL A 123 -7.55 30.12 9.74
C VAL A 123 -6.79 29.86 8.44
N ALA A 124 -6.78 28.61 7.97
CA ALA A 124 -6.21 28.27 6.67
C ALA A 124 -6.99 28.99 5.56
N GLN A 125 -6.28 29.57 4.58
CA GLN A 125 -6.91 30.34 3.51
C GLN A 125 -8.01 29.58 2.75
N SER A 126 -7.90 28.25 2.62
CA SER A 126 -8.89 27.39 1.97
C SER A 126 -10.22 27.25 2.73
N LEU A 127 -10.21 27.47 4.05
CA LEU A 127 -11.37 27.36 4.92
C LEU A 127 -12.11 28.69 5.09
N VAL A 128 -11.54 29.77 4.56
CA VAL A 128 -12.14 31.10 4.56
C VAL A 128 -13.11 31.17 3.39
N GLN A 129 -14.35 30.77 3.61
CA GLN A 129 -15.41 30.84 2.61
C GLN A 129 -16.48 31.83 3.07
N GLY A 130 -16.84 32.78 2.20
CA GLY A 130 -17.87 33.79 2.46
C GLY A 130 -17.38 35.05 3.18
N GLU A 131 -18.32 35.99 3.41
CA GLU A 131 -18.04 37.31 4.01
C GLU A 131 -18.03 37.28 5.55
N PHE A 132 -18.71 36.31 6.17
CA PHE A 132 -18.89 36.24 7.62
C PHE A 132 -18.21 35.01 8.21
N HIS A 133 -17.20 35.24 9.05
CA HIS A 133 -16.56 34.18 9.81
C HIS A 133 -17.10 34.13 11.25
N VAL A 134 -17.42 32.92 11.73
CA VAL A 134 -17.83 32.67 13.12
C VAL A 134 -16.86 31.67 13.74
N CYS A 135 -16.21 32.04 14.85
CA CYS A 135 -15.26 31.17 15.52
C CYS A 135 -15.92 29.90 16.05
N GLY A 136 -15.12 28.85 16.25
CA GLY A 136 -15.61 27.55 16.74
C GLY A 136 -16.33 27.63 18.10
N LYS A 137 -16.00 28.63 18.94
CA LYS A 137 -16.69 28.87 20.22
C LYS A 137 -18.09 29.46 20.04
N CYS A 138 -18.28 30.30 19.03
CA CYS A 138 -19.55 30.96 18.73
C CYS A 138 -20.45 30.15 17.77
N ALA A 139 -19.90 29.14 17.09
CA ALA A 139 -20.64 28.20 16.26
C ALA A 139 -21.30 27.07 17.08
N ARG A 140 -20.74 26.72 18.25
CA ARG A 140 -21.27 25.69 19.16
C ARG A 140 -22.34 26.19 20.15
N LYS A 141 -22.54 27.50 20.24
CA LYS A 141 -23.62 28.13 21.03
C LYS A 141 -24.82 28.38 20.15
#